data_AF-V4P1G9-F1
#
_entry.id   AF-V4P1G9-F1
#
_cell.length_a   1.000
_cell.length_b   1.000
_cell.length_c   1.000
_cell.angle_alpha   90.00
_cell.angle_beta   90.00
_cell.angle_gamma   90.00
#
_symmetry.space_group_name_H-M   'P 1'
#
loop_
_entity.id
_entity.type
_entity.pdbx_description
1 polymer ?
#
loop_
_entity_poly.entity_id
_entity_poly.type
_entity_poly.pdbx_seq_one_letter_code
_entity_poly.pdbx_strand_id
1 'polypeptide(L)'
;MTIAEMKAVKDSDIDFSDIPEADANFWASAKLRMPDRPKTATNVRYDSDMLEWFKAQGKGYQSRMNAVLRSFYEAHTSQTKR
;
A
#
# COMPACT_ATOMS: atom_id res chain seq x y z
N MET A 1 3.52 17.84 19.34
CA MET A 1 4.75 17.06 19.55
C MET A 1 5.69 17.31 18.38
N THR A 2 6.83 17.95 18.63
CA THR A 2 7.89 18.15 17.63
C THR A 2 8.75 16.89 17.52
N ILE A 3 9.50 16.73 16.42
CA ILE A 3 10.38 15.57 16.21
C ILE A 3 11.47 15.48 17.30
N ALA A 4 11.87 16.62 17.87
CA ALA A 4 12.81 16.68 18.99
C ALA A 4 12.21 16.13 20.29
N GLU A 5 10.93 16.41 20.55
CA GLU A 5 10.21 15.89 21.71
C GLU A 5 10.00 14.37 21.62
N MET A 6 9.76 13.82 20.41
CA MET A 6 9.66 12.36 20.20
C MET A 6 10.95 11.62 20.53
N LYS A 7 12.12 12.20 20.22
CA LYS A 7 13.43 11.57 20.50
C LYS A 7 13.84 11.60 21.96
N ALA A 8 13.21 12.45 22.77
CA ALA A 8 13.53 12.61 24.19
C ALA A 8 12.78 11.61 25.08
N VAL A 9 11.71 10.99 24.58
CA VAL A 9 11.01 9.89 25.27
C VAL A 9 11.90 8.65 25.24
N LYS A 10 12.13 8.04 26.41
CA LYS A 10 12.89 6.79 26.52
C LYS A 10 11.99 5.62 26.17
N ASP A 11 12.57 4.59 25.52
CA ASP A 11 11.84 3.37 25.17
C ASP A 11 11.17 2.69 26.38
N SER A 12 11.74 2.83 27.58
CA SER A 12 11.20 2.30 28.84
C SER A 12 9.88 2.94 29.26
N ASP A 13 9.60 4.14 28.77
CA ASP A 13 8.43 4.94 29.16
C ASP A 13 7.29 4.81 28.12
N ILE A 14 7.47 3.95 27.11
CA ILE A 14 6.43 3.64 26.11
C ILE A 14 5.41 2.69 26.75
N ASP A 15 4.15 3.12 26.79
CA ASP A 15 3.03 2.30 27.22
C ASP A 15 2.60 1.37 26.07
N PHE A 16 2.57 0.06 26.35
CA PHE A 16 2.13 -0.99 25.42
C PHE A 16 0.85 -1.71 25.92
N SER A 17 0.17 -1.16 26.92
CA SER A 17 -1.00 -1.80 27.54
C SER A 17 -2.16 -2.05 26.57
N ASP A 18 -2.25 -1.28 25.48
CA ASP A 18 -3.25 -1.39 24.42
C ASP A 18 -2.83 -2.27 23.23
N ILE A 19 -1.54 -2.58 23.11
CA ILE A 19 -0.97 -3.34 21.99
C ILE A 19 -0.15 -4.51 22.57
N PRO A 20 -0.80 -5.65 22.88
CA PRO A 20 -0.09 -6.82 23.38
C PRO A 20 0.92 -7.34 22.34
N GLU A 21 1.98 -7.99 22.82
CA GLU A 21 2.99 -8.59 21.95
C GLU A 21 2.37 -9.61 20.98
N ALA A 22 2.82 -9.58 19.72
CA ALA A 22 2.37 -10.49 18.68
C ALA A 22 2.97 -11.91 18.90
N ASP A 23 2.37 -12.65 19.81
CA ASP A 23 2.76 -14.01 20.20
C ASP A 23 2.39 -15.08 19.16
N ALA A 24 2.78 -16.33 19.42
CA ALA A 24 2.48 -17.45 18.52
C ALA A 24 0.97 -17.66 18.29
N ASN A 25 0.12 -17.32 19.28
CA ASN A 25 -1.34 -17.46 19.17
C ASN A 25 -1.96 -16.38 18.27
N PHE A 26 -1.43 -15.16 18.32
CA PHE A 26 -1.76 -14.09 17.40
C PHE A 26 -1.49 -14.52 15.96
N TRP A 27 -0.29 -15.04 15.68
CA TRP A 27 0.06 -15.48 14.33
C TRP A 27 -0.70 -16.74 13.88
N ALA A 28 -1.09 -17.62 14.80
CA ALA A 28 -1.90 -18.80 14.49
C ALA A 28 -3.30 -18.46 13.96
N SER A 29 -3.86 -17.32 14.35
CA SER A 29 -5.20 -16.86 13.92
C SER A 29 -5.17 -15.71 12.92
N ALA A 30 -3.99 -15.16 12.63
CA ALA A 30 -3.80 -14.06 11.71
C ALA A 30 -4.24 -14.43 10.28
N LYS A 31 -5.16 -13.65 9.72
CA LYS A 31 -5.59 -13.81 8.33
C LYS A 31 -4.62 -13.12 7.39
N LEU A 32 -3.76 -13.90 6.74
CA LEU A 32 -2.92 -13.39 5.67
C LEU A 32 -3.78 -12.96 4.48
N ARG A 33 -3.81 -11.65 4.21
CA ARG A 33 -4.43 -11.08 3.01
C ARG A 33 -3.38 -10.98 1.93
N MET A 34 -3.30 -12.01 1.09
CA MET A 34 -2.55 -11.89 -0.15
C MET A 34 -3.30 -10.92 -1.08
N PRO A 35 -2.59 -10.09 -1.87
CA PRO A 35 -3.25 -9.33 -2.92
C PRO A 35 -3.99 -10.32 -3.84
N ASP A 36 -5.29 -10.11 -4.04
CA ASP A 36 -6.20 -11.07 -4.69
C ASP A 36 -5.80 -11.45 -6.12
N ARG A 37 -4.88 -10.69 -6.74
CA ARG A 37 -4.46 -10.91 -8.12
C ARG A 37 -2.94 -10.81 -8.27
N PRO A 38 -2.29 -11.82 -8.89
CA PRO A 38 -0.89 -11.72 -9.24
C PRO A 38 -0.67 -10.59 -10.25
N LYS A 39 0.42 -9.84 -10.07
CA LYS A 39 0.85 -8.82 -11.03
C LYS A 39 1.84 -9.45 -11.99
N THR A 40 1.60 -9.30 -13.29
CA THR A 40 2.58 -9.71 -14.30
C THR A 40 3.57 -8.58 -14.51
N ALA A 41 4.86 -8.85 -14.33
CA ALA A 41 5.92 -7.90 -14.68
C ALA A 41 6.06 -7.85 -16.20
N THR A 42 5.71 -6.72 -16.80
CA THR A 42 5.83 -6.49 -18.25
C THR A 42 6.58 -5.18 -18.51
N ASN A 43 7.31 -5.12 -19.61
CA ASN A 43 7.96 -3.90 -20.06
C ASN A 43 6.98 -3.16 -20.98
N VAL A 44 6.44 -2.04 -20.48
CA VAL A 44 5.48 -1.19 -21.18
C VAL A 44 6.07 0.22 -21.26
N ARG A 45 5.86 0.88 -22.40
CA ARG A 45 6.22 2.29 -22.58
C ARG A 45 5.02 3.17 -22.27
N TYR A 46 5.25 4.20 -21.48
CA TYR A 46 4.28 5.25 -21.16
C TYR A 46 4.89 6.59 -21.59
N ASP A 47 4.04 7.58 -21.85
CA ASP A 47 4.49 8.93 -22.13
C ASP A 47 5.26 9.50 -20.92
N SER A 48 6.28 10.31 -21.22
CA SER A 48 7.24 10.78 -20.21
C SER A 48 6.59 11.71 -19.20
N ASP A 49 5.69 12.58 -19.65
CA ASP A 49 4.94 13.54 -18.83
C ASP A 49 4.00 12.83 -17.83
N MET A 50 3.32 11.77 -18.25
CA MET A 50 2.50 10.95 -17.36
C MET A 50 3.36 10.29 -16.28
N LEU A 51 4.51 9.73 -16.64
CA LEU A 51 5.42 9.12 -15.68
C LEU A 51 5.96 10.14 -14.68
N GLU A 52 6.32 11.33 -15.13
CA GLU A 52 6.76 12.43 -14.27
C GLU A 52 5.66 12.86 -13.30
N TRP A 53 4.44 13.04 -13.79
CA TRP A 53 3.29 13.40 -12.97
C TRP A 53 3.02 12.38 -11.87
N PHE A 54 3.01 11.09 -12.19
CA PHE A 54 2.83 10.03 -11.19
C PHE A 54 3.98 9.97 -10.19
N LYS A 55 5.23 10.11 -10.65
CA LYS A 55 6.42 10.13 -9.77
C LYS A 55 6.42 11.33 -8.81
N ALA A 56 5.95 12.50 -9.26
CA ALA A 56 5.85 13.70 -8.43
C ALA A 56 4.97 13.50 -7.18
N GLN A 57 4.02 12.57 -7.24
CA GLN A 57 3.16 12.22 -6.11
C GLN A 57 3.85 11.29 -5.06
N GLY A 58 5.14 10.97 -5.24
CA GLY A 58 5.95 10.25 -4.26
C GLY A 58 5.87 8.72 -4.32
N LYS A 59 6.26 8.07 -3.22
CA LYS A 59 6.40 6.61 -3.11
C LYS A 59 5.07 5.90 -3.43
N GLY A 60 5.15 4.83 -4.22
CA GLY A 60 3.98 4.03 -4.61
C GLY A 60 3.28 4.50 -5.89
N TYR A 61 3.92 5.37 -6.68
CA TYR A 61 3.36 5.85 -7.95
C TYR A 61 2.90 4.72 -8.89
N GLN A 62 3.65 3.62 -8.98
CA GLN A 62 3.27 2.44 -9.78
C GLN A 62 1.96 1.80 -9.29
N SER A 63 1.75 1.73 -7.97
CA SER A 63 0.52 1.20 -7.39
C SER A 63 -0.68 2.10 -7.70
N ARG A 64 -0.49 3.43 -7.65
CA ARG A 64 -1.55 4.39 -8.04
C ARG A 64 -1.87 4.33 -9.53
N MET A 65 -0.84 4.29 -10.38
CA MET A 65 -1.01 4.12 -11.81
C MET A 65 -1.79 2.83 -12.13
N ASN A 66 -1.45 1.72 -11.49
CA ASN A 66 -2.18 0.46 -11.62
C ASN A 66 -3.64 0.57 -11.12
N ALA A 67 -3.92 1.31 -10.04
CA ALA A 67 -5.28 1.51 -9.55
C ALA A 67 -6.16 2.30 -10.53
N VAL A 68 -5.60 3.34 -11.16
CA VAL A 68 -6.29 4.11 -12.21
C VAL A 68 -6.62 3.23 -13.41
N LEU A 69 -5.62 2.51 -13.93
CA LEU A 69 -5.81 1.58 -15.06
C LEU A 69 -6.83 0.48 -14.72
N ARG A 70 -6.82 -0.02 -13.48
CA ARG A 70 -7.78 -1.02 -13.02
C ARG A 70 -9.20 -0.47 -13.02
N SER A 71 -9.42 0.72 -12.46
CA SER A 71 -10.73 1.36 -12.42
C SER A 71 -11.31 1.55 -13.82
N PHE A 72 -10.47 2.03 -14.75
CA PHE A 72 -10.85 2.15 -16.15
C PHE A 72 -11.22 0.79 -16.77
N TYR A 73 -10.38 -0.22 -16.59
CA TYR A 73 -10.63 -1.58 -17.06
C TYR A 73 -11.95 -2.15 -16.52
N GLU A 74 -12.20 -2.05 -15.21
CA GLU A 74 -13.41 -2.58 -14.58
C GLU A 74 -14.67 -1.86 -15.09
N ALA A 75 -14.62 -0.54 -15.25
CA ALA A 75 -15.74 0.24 -15.79
C ALA A 75 -16.13 -0.18 -17.22
N HIS A 76 -15.16 -0.59 -18.05
CA HIS A 76 -15.39 -0.94 -19.45
C HIS A 76 -15.67 -2.43 -19.65
N THR A 77 -15.13 -3.31 -18.81
CA THR A 77 -15.38 -4.75 -18.89
C THR A 77 -16.73 -5.15 -18.29
N SER A 78 -17.28 -4.35 -17.36
CA SER A 78 -18.60 -4.58 -16.78
C SER A 78 -19.75 -4.43 -17.78
N GLN A 79 -19.54 -3.68 -18.88
CA GLN A 79 -20.55 -3.48 -19.94
C GLN A 79 -20.61 -4.64 -20.95
N THR A 80 -19.53 -5.39 -21.11
CA THR A 80 -19.42 -6.46 -22.13
C THR A 80 -19.97 -7.81 -21.65
N LYS A 81 -20.41 -7.93 -20.39
CA LYS A 81 -20.90 -9.18 -19.78
C LYS A 81 -22.43 -9.32 -19.72
N ARG A 82 -23.19 -8.61 -20.57
CA ARG A 82 -24.64 -8.78 -20.72
C ARG A 82 -24.98 -9.49 -22.02
#